data_AF-A0A8G1ZD26-F1
#
_entry.id   AF-A0A8G1ZD26-F1
#
_cell.length_a   1.000
_cell.length_b   1.000
_cell.length_c   1.000
_cell.angle_alpha   90.00
_cell.angle_beta   90.00
_cell.angle_gamma   90.00
#
_symmetry.space_group_name_H-M   'P 1'
#
loop_
_entity.id
_entity.type
_entity.pdbx_description
1 polymer ?
#
loop_
_entity_poly.entity_id
_entity_poly.type
_entity_poly.pdbx_seq_one_letter_code
_entity_poly.pdbx_strand_id
1 'polypeptide(L)'
;MMVWPIDAGRCKVEVSFVKTGDGPANEKLDADTLTFFKSFIGEDLDALAGMHRALAHGGIDSIPLCWSEQFIYNHEQHIDVVMGRENVPQELAVVAVDLPYAHA
;
A
#
# COMPACT_ATOMS: atom_id res chain seq x y z
N MET A 1 -7.56 2.70 -6.84
CA MET A 1 -7.60 2.52 -5.38
C MET A 1 -7.26 3.84 -4.75
N MET A 2 -7.98 4.23 -3.70
CA MET A 2 -7.70 5.43 -2.91
C MET A 2 -7.47 5.01 -1.47
N VAL A 3 -6.45 5.57 -0.83
CA VAL A 3 -6.11 5.32 0.58
C VAL A 3 -6.11 6.67 1.30
N TRP A 4 -6.87 6.78 2.39
CA TRP A 4 -6.92 7.98 3.21
C TRP A 4 -6.54 7.65 4.64
N PRO A 5 -5.53 8.33 5.22
CA PRO A 5 -5.21 8.19 6.63
C PRO A 5 -6.37 8.75 7.47
N ILE A 6 -6.69 8.08 8.58
CA ILE A 6 -7.66 8.55 9.57
C ILE A 6 -6.93 8.93 10.85
N ASP A 7 -6.16 7.99 11.39
CA ASP A 7 -5.34 8.13 12.59
C ASP A 7 -4.12 7.18 12.51
N ALA A 8 -3.23 7.25 13.48
CA ALA A 8 -2.06 6.36 13.54
C ALA A 8 -2.53 4.90 13.69
N GLY A 9 -2.23 4.07 12.68
CA GLY A 9 -2.64 2.66 12.63
C GLY A 9 -3.99 2.41 11.94
N ARG A 10 -4.65 3.44 11.39
CA ARG A 10 -5.93 3.29 10.70
C ARG A 10 -6.02 4.11 9.42
N CYS A 11 -6.41 3.43 8.34
CA CYS A 11 -6.69 4.03 7.05
C CYS A 11 -8.07 3.59 6.54
N LYS A 12 -8.70 4.43 5.73
CA LYS A 12 -9.80 4.02 4.83
C LYS A 12 -9.18 3.65 3.49
N VAL A 13 -9.54 2.49 2.97
CA VAL A 13 -9.22 2.08 1.59
C VAL A 13 -10.51 2.00 0.80
N GLU A 14 -10.54 2.62 -0.37
CA GLU A 14 -11.66 2.51 -1.32
C GLU A 14 -11.15 2.03 -2.66
N VAL A 15 -11.92 1.09 -3.21
CA VAL A 15 -11.61 0.44 -4.46
C VAL A 15 -12.85 0.57 -5.33
N SER A 16 -12.65 1.24 -6.46
CA SER A 16 -13.68 1.46 -7.45
C SER A 16 -13.38 0.61 -8.67
N PHE A 17 -14.38 -0.14 -9.14
CA PHE A 17 -14.32 -0.82 -10.42
C PHE A 17 -15.04 0.03 -11.46
N VAL A 18 -14.32 0.50 -12.46
CA VAL A 18 -14.86 1.35 -13.53
C VAL A 18 -14.91 0.53 -14.82
N LYS A 19 -16.11 0.33 -15.34
CA LYS A 19 -16.32 -0.32 -16.64
C LYS A 19 -16.14 0.69 -17.76
N THR A 20 -15.39 0.31 -18.78
CA THR A 20 -15.02 1.19 -19.92
C THR A 20 -15.72 0.80 -21.23
N GLY A 21 -16.71 -0.11 -21.20
CA GLY A 21 -17.39 -0.61 -22.39
C GLY A 21 -18.84 -0.15 -22.52
N ASP A 22 -19.28 0.03 -23.77
CA ASP A 22 -20.64 0.46 -24.14
C ASP A 22 -21.67 -0.69 -24.20
N GLY A 23 -21.32 -1.85 -23.63
CA GLY A 23 -22.16 -3.04 -23.63
C GLY A 23 -23.40 -2.90 -22.74
N PRO A 24 -24.43 -3.75 -22.94
CA PRO A 24 -25.59 -3.76 -22.06
C PRO A 24 -25.16 -4.06 -20.61
N ALA A 25 -25.89 -3.49 -19.65
CA ALA A 25 -25.66 -3.76 -18.24
C ALA A 25 -25.76 -5.27 -17.98
N ASN A 26 -24.75 -5.82 -17.32
CA ASN A 26 -24.72 -7.23 -16.91
C ASN A 26 -24.54 -7.28 -15.40
N GLU A 27 -25.67 -7.17 -14.69
CA GLU A 27 -25.70 -7.11 -13.23
C GLU A 27 -25.04 -8.32 -12.57
N LYS A 28 -25.14 -9.50 -13.19
CA LYS A 28 -24.49 -10.72 -12.70
C LYS A 28 -22.97 -10.62 -12.80
N LEU A 29 -22.45 -10.22 -13.96
CA LEU A 29 -21.01 -10.04 -14.13
C LEU A 29 -20.47 -8.98 -13.18
N ASP A 30 -21.24 -7.91 -12.94
CA ASP A 30 -20.86 -6.85 -12.01
C ASP A 30 -20.78 -7.34 -10.57
N ALA A 31 -21.80 -8.05 -10.12
CA ALA A 31 -21.83 -8.65 -8.78
C ALA A 31 -20.68 -9.65 -8.60
N ASP A 32 -20.48 -10.54 -9.57
CA ASP A 32 -19.41 -11.54 -9.55
C ASP A 32 -18.03 -10.85 -9.51
N THR A 33 -17.84 -9.77 -10.27
CA THR A 33 -16.61 -8.96 -10.27
C THR A 33 -16.38 -8.30 -8.92
N LEU A 34 -17.41 -7.67 -8.34
CA LEU A 34 -17.30 -7.03 -7.03
C LEU A 34 -17.02 -8.05 -5.91
N THR A 35 -17.61 -9.24 -5.97
CA THR A 35 -17.33 -10.33 -5.03
C THR A 35 -15.88 -10.79 -5.14
N PHE A 36 -15.37 -10.97 -6.36
CA PHE A 36 -13.97 -11.35 -6.59
C PHE A 36 -13.00 -10.31 -6.01
N PHE A 37 -13.17 -9.04 -6.35
CA PHE A 37 -12.31 -7.97 -5.84
C PHE A 37 -12.41 -7.81 -4.32
N LYS A 38 -13.59 -8.00 -3.73
CA LYS A 38 -13.76 -7.97 -2.27
C LYS A 38 -12.95 -9.08 -1.59
N SER A 39 -12.90 -10.28 -2.16
CA SER A 39 -12.11 -11.38 -1.61
C SER A 39 -10.62 -11.09 -1.72
N PHE A 40 -10.16 -10.67 -2.90
CA PHE A 40 -8.74 -10.41 -3.16
C PHE A 40 -8.18 -9.31 -2.25
N ILE A 41 -8.89 -8.19 -2.15
CA ILE A 41 -8.46 -7.06 -1.32
C ILE A 41 -8.61 -7.36 0.17
N GLY A 42 -9.56 -8.23 0.53
CA GLY A 42 -9.69 -8.71 1.90
C GLY A 42 -8.41 -9.40 2.39
N GLU A 43 -7.81 -10.25 1.56
CA GLU A 43 -6.57 -10.95 1.88
C GLU A 43 -5.40 -9.99 2.13
N ASP A 44 -5.20 -9.02 1.23
CA ASP A 44 -4.16 -7.99 1.38
C ASP A 44 -4.36 -7.15 2.66
N LEU A 45 -5.61 -6.75 2.95
CA LEU A 45 -5.92 -5.96 4.14
C LEU A 45 -5.73 -6.76 5.44
N ASP A 46 -6.04 -8.05 5.44
CA ASP A 46 -5.81 -8.93 6.59
C ASP A 46 -4.31 -9.11 6.86
N ALA A 47 -3.50 -9.27 5.80
CA ALA A 47 -2.05 -9.33 5.91
C ALA A 47 -1.47 -8.02 6.47
N LEU A 48 -1.88 -6.87 5.94
CA LEU A 48 -1.47 -5.55 6.44
C LEU A 48 -1.82 -5.33 7.91
N ALA A 49 -3.04 -5.70 8.31
CA ALA A 49 -3.47 -5.62 9.70
C ALA A 49 -2.65 -6.56 10.62
N GLY A 50 -2.28 -7.74 10.13
CA GLY A 50 -1.35 -8.66 10.80
C GLY A 50 0.02 -8.03 11.05
N MET A 51 0.63 -7.46 10.00
CA MET A 51 1.93 -6.80 10.08
C MET A 51 1.91 -5.59 11.01
N HIS A 52 0.88 -4.74 10.93
CA HIS A 52 0.75 -3.59 11.82
C HIS A 52 0.71 -4.00 13.30
N ARG A 53 -0.06 -5.04 13.65
CA ARG A 53 -0.11 -5.57 15.03
C ARG A 53 1.25 -6.12 15.48
N ALA A 54 1.96 -6.83 14.61
CA ALA A 54 3.28 -7.37 14.93
C ALA A 54 4.29 -6.26 15.24
N LEU A 55 4.30 -5.19 14.45
CA LEU A 55 5.13 -4.00 14.68
C LEU A 55 4.71 -3.26 15.95
N ALA A 56 3.42 -2.98 16.12
CA ALA A 56 2.90 -2.19 17.25
C ALA A 56 3.13 -2.84 18.63
N HIS A 57 3.25 -4.16 18.68
CA HIS A 57 3.49 -4.91 19.92
C HIS A 57 4.95 -5.37 20.09
N GLY A 58 5.88 -4.93 19.22
CA GLY A 58 7.29 -5.29 19.30
C GLY A 58 7.57 -6.76 18.99
N GLY A 59 6.69 -7.43 18.24
CA GLY A 59 6.93 -8.78 17.74
C GLY A 59 7.97 -8.82 16.62
N ILE A 60 8.10 -7.71 15.88
CA ILE A 60 9.15 -7.44 14.90
C ILE A 60 9.50 -5.95 14.96
N ASP A 61 10.77 -5.61 14.70
CA ASP A 61 11.22 -4.21 14.62
C ASP A 61 11.15 -3.65 13.19
N SER A 62 11.29 -4.52 12.19
CA SER A 62 11.27 -4.18 10.77
C SER A 62 10.98 -5.41 9.91
N ILE A 63 10.66 -5.17 8.64
CA ILE A 63 10.49 -6.21 7.62
C ILE A 63 11.60 -6.01 6.59
N PRO A 64 12.53 -6.98 6.42
CA PRO A 64 13.56 -6.87 5.41
C PRO A 64 12.94 -7.00 4.02
N LEU A 65 13.30 -6.09 3.12
CA LEU A 65 12.87 -6.12 1.73
C LEU A 65 13.83 -6.97 0.89
N CYS A 66 13.29 -7.74 -0.05
CA CYS A 66 14.07 -8.40 -1.09
C CYS A 66 14.17 -7.52 -2.35
N TRP A 67 15.02 -7.94 -3.30
CA TRP A 67 15.27 -7.17 -4.53
C TRP A 67 13.99 -6.85 -5.33
N SER A 68 13.04 -7.78 -5.39
CA SER A 68 11.77 -7.55 -6.11
C SER A 68 10.87 -6.50 -5.46
N GLU A 69 11.13 -6.14 -4.21
CA GLU A 69 10.34 -5.17 -3.43
C GLU A 69 10.93 -3.76 -3.45
N GLN A 70 11.86 -3.48 -4.38
CA GLN A 70 12.48 -2.16 -4.56
C GLN A 70 11.46 -1.00 -4.69
N PHE A 71 10.25 -1.27 -5.18
CA PHE A 71 9.19 -0.25 -5.28
C PHE A 71 8.71 0.23 -3.90
N ILE A 72 8.70 -0.64 -2.89
CA ILE A 72 8.38 -0.27 -1.51
C ILE A 72 9.47 0.66 -0.99
N TYR A 73 10.74 0.29 -1.18
CA TYR A 73 11.87 1.13 -0.78
C TYR A 73 11.83 2.52 -1.42
N ASN A 74 11.57 2.59 -2.74
CA ASN A 74 11.48 3.85 -3.46
C ASN A 74 10.32 4.71 -2.96
N HIS A 75 9.19 4.09 -2.59
CA HIS A 75 8.06 4.79 -2.01
C HIS A 75 8.39 5.38 -0.63
N GLU A 76 9.00 4.61 0.26
CA GLU A 76 9.44 5.09 1.58
C GLU A 76 10.48 6.22 1.45
N GLN A 77 11.46 6.08 0.54
CA GLN A 77 12.42 7.15 0.26
C GLN A 77 11.73 8.42 -0.27
N HIS A 78 10.67 8.28 -1.06
CA HIS A 78 9.90 9.43 -1.54
C HIS A 78 9.13 10.10 -0.41
N ILE A 79 8.57 9.34 0.55
CA ILE A 79 7.93 9.88 1.75
C ILE A 79 8.94 10.71 2.55
N ASP A 80 10.13 10.17 2.82
CA ASP A 80 11.23 10.87 3.49
C ASP A 80 11.55 12.22 2.84
N VAL A 81 11.58 12.25 1.50
CA VAL A 81 11.85 13.47 0.71
C VAL A 81 10.71 14.48 0.82
N VAL A 82 9.45 14.03 0.69
CA VAL A 82 8.27 14.91 0.74
C VAL A 82 8.06 15.50 2.13
N MET A 83 8.33 14.73 3.20
CA MET A 83 8.29 15.21 4.57
C MET A 83 9.43 16.18 4.91
N GLY A 84 10.51 16.17 4.12
CA GLY A 84 11.80 16.74 4.50
C GLY A 84 12.52 15.79 5.45
N ARG A 85 13.69 15.29 5.05
CA ARG A 85 14.42 14.23 5.79
C ARG A 85 14.77 14.62 7.22
N GLU A 86 14.95 15.91 7.46
CA GLU A 86 15.18 16.48 8.79
C GLU A 86 13.99 16.34 9.76
N ASN A 87 12.79 16.09 9.24
CA ASN A 87 11.57 15.86 10.02
C ASN A 87 11.29 14.37 10.28
N VAL A 88 12.13 13.47 9.75
CA VAL A 88 11.98 12.01 9.91
C VAL A 88 12.92 11.53 11.02
N PRO A 89 12.42 10.79 12.03
CA PRO A 89 13.27 10.15 13.03
C PRO A 89 14.33 9.25 12.38
N GLN A 90 15.57 9.31 12.87
CA GLN A 90 16.71 8.63 12.25
C GLN A 90 16.50 7.11 12.14
N GLU A 91 15.83 6.53 13.12
CA GLU A 91 15.48 5.12 13.20
C GLU A 91 14.39 4.69 12.20
N LEU A 92 13.65 5.63 11.62
CA LEU A 92 12.62 5.39 10.61
C LEU A 92 13.06 5.78 9.20
N ALA A 93 14.05 6.66 9.08
CA ALA A 93 14.55 7.13 7.80
C ALA A 93 15.22 6.00 7.01
N VAL A 94 14.85 5.88 5.73
CA VAL A 94 15.54 4.94 4.83
C VAL A 94 16.87 5.53 4.38
N VAL A 95 17.86 4.68 4.15
CA VAL A 95 19.15 5.11 3.58
C VAL A 95 18.90 5.80 2.25
N ALA A 96 19.46 6.99 2.02
CA ALA A 96 19.32 7.63 0.72
C ALA A 96 20.18 6.87 -0.29
N VAL A 97 19.56 6.29 -1.31
CA VAL A 97 20.28 5.78 -2.47
C VAL A 97 19.98 6.67 -3.67
N ASP A 98 21.00 6.95 -4.47
CA ASP A 98 20.77 7.51 -5.80
C ASP A 98 19.97 6.48 -6.59
N LEU A 99 18.71 6.82 -6.89
CA LEU A 99 17.82 5.98 -7.68
C LEU A 99 18.15 6.16 -9.17
N PRO A 100 18.50 5.11 -9.91
CA PRO A 100 18.31 5.13 -11.36
C PRO A 100 17.33 4.02 -11.78
N TYR A 101 16.06 4.03 -11.35
CA TYR A 101 15.18 2.87 -11.63
C TYR A 101 13.71 3.22 -11.90
N ALA A 102 13.50 3.94 -12.99
CA ALA A 102 12.48 3.69 -14.02
C ALA A 102 12.45 4.92 -14.94
N HIS A 103 13.26 4.91 -16.00
CA HIS A 103 12.87 5.70 -17.18
C HIS A 103 11.62 5.01 -17.73
N ALA A 104 10.45 5.59 -17.47
CA ALA A 104 9.25 5.31 -18.24
C ALA A 104 9.38 5.93 -19.63
#